data_AF-A1Y292-F1
#
_entry.id   AF-A1Y292-F1
#
_cell.length_a   1.000
_cell.length_b   1.000
_cell.length_c   1.000
_cell.angle_alpha   90.00
_cell.angle_beta   90.00
_cell.angle_gamma   90.00
#
_symmetry.space_group_name_H-M   'P 1'
#
loop_
_entity.id
_entity.type
_entity.pdbx_description
1 polymer ?
#
loop_
_entity_poly.entity_id
_entity_poly.type
_entity_poly.pdbx_seq_one_letter_code
_entity_poly.pdbx_strand_id
1 'polypeptide(L)'
;HGQISTLETIKDLVFPSAVSLAVPLALMSLTSEVNGKERDSSNLLASEQMAPRGQLVFSVGLGALIFVPIFKALTGLPPYMGMLLGLGVLWILTDAIHYGESERQQLKVPQALSRIDTQGVLFFLGILLSVSSLESAGILREIANYLDAHIPNMELIASAIGVVSAIIDNVPLVAATMGMYDLTSFPRDSEFWQLVAFCAGTGG
;
A
#
# COMPACT_ATOMS: atom_id res chain seq x y z
N HIS A 1 -11.85 7.92 5.62
CA HIS A 1 -11.67 9.31 5.17
C HIS A 1 -11.72 10.23 6.39
N GLY A 2 -10.61 10.91 6.74
CA GLY A 2 -10.62 12.00 7.73
C GLY A 2 -10.08 11.69 9.12
N GLN A 3 -9.59 10.47 9.41
CA GLN A 3 -8.96 10.14 10.70
C GLN A 3 -7.53 10.69 10.83
N ILE A 4 -6.83 10.90 9.72
CA ILE A 4 -5.48 11.45 9.68
C ILE A 4 -5.33 12.54 8.61
N SER A 5 -4.45 13.51 8.86
CA SER A 5 -4.04 14.58 7.97
C SER A 5 -2.63 14.32 7.46
N THR A 6 -2.40 14.63 6.18
CA THR A 6 -1.10 14.37 5.53
C THR A 6 0.04 15.11 6.23
N LEU A 7 -0.20 16.33 6.70
CA LEU A 7 0.86 17.15 7.30
C LEU A 7 1.25 16.66 8.69
N GLU A 8 0.29 16.30 9.53
CA GLU A 8 0.57 15.80 10.89
C GLU A 8 1.16 14.40 10.81
N THR A 9 0.61 13.52 9.99
CA THR A 9 1.19 12.19 9.77
C THR A 9 2.64 12.25 9.30
N ILE A 10 3.00 13.16 8.39
CA ILE A 10 4.42 13.30 7.98
C ILE A 10 5.29 13.75 9.17
N LYS A 11 4.84 14.74 9.95
CA LYS A 11 5.62 15.25 11.09
C LYS A 11 5.83 14.16 12.15
N ASP A 12 4.78 13.41 12.46
CA ASP A 12 4.77 12.47 13.57
C ASP A 12 5.43 11.13 13.19
N LEU A 13 5.24 10.66 11.95
CA LEU A 13 5.71 9.33 11.53
C LEU A 13 7.06 9.31 10.81
N VAL A 14 7.61 10.43 10.33
CA VAL A 14 8.89 10.41 9.60
C VAL A 14 10.04 9.87 10.46
N PHE A 15 10.12 10.27 11.72
CA PHE A 15 11.17 9.78 12.61
C PHE A 15 10.95 8.30 13.01
N PRO A 16 9.77 7.88 13.50
CA PRO A 16 9.48 6.46 13.77
C PRO A 16 9.69 5.54 12.56
N SER A 17 9.26 5.94 11.36
CA SER A 17 9.42 5.14 10.14
C SER A 17 10.89 5.02 9.71
N ALA A 18 11.68 6.07 9.87
CA ALA A 18 13.12 6.01 9.63
C ALA A 18 13.81 5.01 10.57
N VAL A 19 13.44 5.00 11.86
CA VAL A 19 13.97 4.04 12.85
C VAL A 19 13.53 2.60 12.51
N SER A 20 12.25 2.42 12.20
CA SER A 20 11.69 1.11 11.82
C SER A 20 12.31 0.54 10.55
N LEU A 21 12.80 1.39 9.64
CA LEU A 21 13.55 0.95 8.48
C LEU A 21 15.02 0.67 8.83
N ALA A 22 15.64 1.56 9.60
CA ALA A 22 17.06 1.48 9.92
C ALA A 22 17.42 0.27 10.78
N VAL A 23 16.57 -0.10 11.76
CA VAL A 23 16.85 -1.20 12.69
C VAL A 23 16.90 -2.57 11.97
N PRO A 24 15.89 -2.99 11.21
CA PRO A 24 15.97 -4.23 10.43
C PRO A 24 17.10 -4.23 9.41
N LEU A 25 17.33 -3.09 8.73
CA LEU A 25 18.44 -2.97 7.77
C LEU A 25 19.82 -3.11 8.46
N ALA A 26 20.01 -2.49 9.61
CA ALA A 26 21.25 -2.62 10.38
C ALA A 26 21.44 -4.05 10.89
N LEU A 27 20.38 -4.68 11.40
CA LEU A 27 20.42 -6.08 11.83
C LEU A 27 20.75 -7.01 10.66
N MET A 28 20.09 -6.87 9.51
CA MET A 28 20.40 -7.64 8.30
C MET A 28 21.82 -7.37 7.82
N SER A 29 22.31 -6.13 7.89
CA SER A 29 23.68 -5.77 7.51
C SER A 29 24.74 -6.33 8.45
N LEU A 30 24.43 -6.49 9.75
CA LEU A 30 25.36 -7.00 10.76
C LEU A 30 25.32 -8.54 10.87
N THR A 31 24.19 -9.16 10.51
CA THR A 31 23.97 -10.61 10.58
C THR A 31 24.16 -11.32 9.25
N SER A 32 24.04 -10.61 8.13
CA SER A 32 24.48 -11.16 6.86
C SER A 32 26.00 -11.23 6.89
N GLU A 33 26.52 -12.45 7.02
CA GLU A 33 27.69 -12.82 6.24
C GLU A 33 27.38 -12.46 4.79
N VAL A 34 27.71 -11.23 4.38
CA VAL A 34 27.97 -10.91 2.97
C VAL A 34 29.25 -11.66 2.62
N ASN A 35 29.08 -12.98 2.55
CA ASN A 35 30.09 -13.93 2.16
C ASN A 35 30.27 -13.70 0.67
N GLY A 36 31.20 -12.80 0.35
CA GLY A 36 32.17 -12.93 -0.74
C GLY A 36 31.74 -13.69 -2.00
N LYS A 37 30.55 -13.42 -2.51
CA LYS A 37 30.29 -13.51 -3.94
C LYS A 37 29.93 -12.11 -4.37
N GLU A 38 30.96 -11.37 -4.75
CA GLU A 38 30.83 -10.45 -5.87
C GLU A 38 30.04 -11.22 -6.94
N ARG A 39 28.72 -11.00 -6.99
CA ARG A 39 27.97 -11.30 -8.19
C ARG A 39 28.66 -10.43 -9.21
N ASP A 40 29.40 -11.08 -10.10
CA ASP A 40 30.13 -10.48 -11.21
C ASP A 40 29.18 -9.59 -12.00
N SER A 41 29.06 -8.33 -11.55
CA SER A 41 28.11 -7.34 -12.02
C SER A 41 28.47 -6.85 -13.42
N SER A 42 29.62 -7.30 -13.92
CA SER A 42 30.07 -7.11 -15.29
C SER A 42 29.19 -7.84 -16.31
N ASN A 43 28.57 -8.98 -15.96
CA ASN A 43 27.77 -9.77 -16.89
C ASN A 43 26.27 -9.46 -16.91
N LEU A 44 25.74 -8.72 -15.93
CA LEU A 44 24.34 -8.27 -15.93
C LEU A 44 24.13 -6.96 -16.71
N LEU A 45 25.19 -6.15 -16.87
CA LEU A 45 25.17 -4.95 -17.70
C LEU A 45 25.40 -5.24 -19.19
N ALA A 46 25.81 -6.46 -19.53
CA ALA A 46 26.11 -6.89 -20.91
C ALA A 46 24.94 -7.60 -21.61
N SER A 47 23.83 -7.86 -20.93
CA SER A 47 22.67 -8.58 -21.52
C SER A 47 21.34 -7.97 -21.10
N GLU A 48 21.08 -6.78 -21.59
CA GLU A 48 19.85 -6.39 -22.29
C GLU A 48 20.03 -4.91 -22.58
N GLN A 49 20.37 -4.55 -23.83
CA GLN A 49 20.11 -3.19 -24.27
C GLN A 49 18.63 -2.95 -23.97
N MET A 50 18.32 -2.12 -22.97
CA MET A 50 16.96 -1.64 -22.74
C MET A 50 16.43 -1.28 -24.10
N ALA A 51 15.36 -1.96 -24.54
CA ALA A 51 14.78 -1.66 -25.84
C ALA A 51 14.62 -0.13 -25.89
N PRO A 52 15.09 0.58 -26.93
CA PRO A 52 15.15 2.04 -26.93
C PRO A 52 13.79 2.72 -26.65
N ARG A 53 12.70 1.95 -26.75
CA ARG A 53 11.31 2.32 -26.48
C ARG A 53 10.82 2.01 -25.05
N GLY A 54 11.51 1.14 -24.31
CA GLY A 54 11.17 0.76 -22.93
C GLY A 54 11.36 1.89 -21.92
N GLN A 55 12.37 2.75 -22.11
CA GLN A 55 12.60 3.91 -21.25
C GLN A 55 11.48 4.96 -21.37
N LEU A 56 10.87 5.11 -22.55
CA LEU A 56 9.71 5.98 -22.76
C LEU A 56 8.47 5.45 -22.04
N VAL A 57 8.16 4.16 -22.20
CA VAL A 57 7.03 3.51 -21.52
C VAL A 57 7.19 3.59 -20.01
N PHE A 58 8.41 3.34 -19.50
CA PHE A 58 8.73 3.48 -18.09
C PHE A 58 8.54 4.92 -17.57
N SER A 59 9.05 5.91 -18.30
CA SER A 59 8.94 7.33 -17.90
C SER A 59 7.48 7.79 -17.88
N VAL A 60 6.68 7.40 -18.88
CA VAL A 60 5.24 7.72 -18.91
C VAL A 60 4.49 6.97 -17.82
N GLY A 61 4.85 5.73 -17.51
CA GLY A 61 4.22 4.96 -16.43
C GLY A 61 4.51 5.56 -15.06
N LEU A 62 5.75 5.98 -14.82
CA LEU A 62 6.11 6.71 -13.60
C LEU A 62 5.36 8.05 -13.50
N GLY A 63 5.28 8.79 -14.62
CA GLY A 63 4.49 10.02 -14.70
C GLY A 63 3.00 9.79 -14.41
N ALA A 64 2.42 8.72 -14.94
CA ALA A 64 1.04 8.34 -14.69
C ALA A 64 0.79 8.01 -13.21
N LEU A 65 1.75 7.35 -12.54
CA LEU A 65 1.67 7.04 -11.11
C LEU A 65 1.71 8.30 -10.24
N ILE A 66 2.63 9.23 -10.54
CA ILE A 66 2.72 10.53 -9.86
C ILE A 66 1.47 11.40 -10.14
N PHE A 67 0.85 11.23 -11.31
CA PHE A 67 -0.37 11.96 -11.67
C PHE A 67 -1.58 11.55 -10.82
N VAL A 68 -1.67 10.31 -10.31
CA VAL A 68 -2.81 9.83 -9.52
C VAL A 68 -3.15 10.73 -8.31
N PRO A 69 -2.21 11.05 -7.40
CA PRO A 69 -2.50 11.93 -6.27
C PRO A 69 -2.85 13.36 -6.72
N ILE A 70 -2.24 13.86 -7.80
CA ILE A 70 -2.53 15.19 -8.37
C ILE A 70 -3.96 15.23 -8.93
N PHE A 71 -4.36 14.20 -9.68
CA PHE A 71 -5.70 14.03 -10.22
C PHE A 71 -6.74 14.04 -9.10
N LYS A 72 -6.52 13.28 -8.03
CA LYS A 72 -7.40 13.29 -6.84
C LYS A 72 -7.49 14.68 -6.22
N ALA A 73 -6.36 15.37 -6.05
CA ALA A 73 -6.32 16.68 -5.43
C ALA A 73 -7.05 17.77 -6.24
N LEU A 74 -6.97 17.72 -7.58
CA LEU A 74 -7.60 18.70 -8.46
C LEU A 74 -9.07 18.40 -8.76
N THR A 75 -9.41 17.12 -8.97
CA THR A 75 -10.75 16.72 -9.43
C THR A 75 -11.68 16.30 -8.30
N GLY A 76 -11.13 15.94 -7.13
CA GLY A 76 -11.89 15.33 -6.03
C GLY A 76 -12.37 13.91 -6.32
N LEU A 77 -12.08 13.36 -7.50
CA LEU A 77 -12.51 12.02 -7.90
C LEU A 77 -11.69 10.92 -7.21
N PRO A 78 -12.25 9.70 -7.10
CA PRO A 78 -11.53 8.56 -6.55
C PRO A 78 -10.21 8.25 -7.30
N PRO A 79 -9.14 7.83 -6.57
CA PRO A 79 -7.83 7.54 -7.17
C PRO A 79 -7.86 6.53 -8.33
N TYR A 80 -8.76 5.54 -8.28
CA TYR A 80 -8.82 4.49 -9.29
C TYR A 80 -9.17 5.03 -10.68
N MET A 81 -9.92 6.12 -10.77
CA MET A 81 -10.20 6.75 -12.07
C MET A 81 -8.93 7.33 -12.69
N GLY A 82 -8.06 7.94 -11.87
CA GLY A 82 -6.75 8.41 -12.29
C GLY A 82 -5.83 7.26 -12.72
N MET A 83 -5.86 6.14 -11.99
CA MET A 83 -5.12 4.92 -12.37
C MET A 83 -5.58 4.36 -13.71
N LEU A 84 -6.90 4.25 -13.93
CA LEU A 84 -7.47 3.77 -15.20
C LEU A 84 -7.14 4.70 -16.37
N LEU A 85 -7.17 6.02 -16.15
CA LEU A 85 -6.76 6.99 -17.15
C LEU A 85 -5.28 6.85 -17.49
N GLY A 86 -4.41 6.76 -16.49
CA GLY A 86 -2.96 6.55 -16.69
C GLY A 86 -2.68 5.26 -17.46
N LEU A 87 -3.41 4.19 -17.15
CA LEU A 87 -3.34 2.92 -17.87
C LEU A 87 -3.81 3.03 -19.32
N GLY A 88 -4.90 3.78 -19.57
CA GLY A 88 -5.37 4.07 -20.93
C GLY A 88 -4.37 4.87 -21.76
N VAL A 89 -3.70 5.87 -21.17
CA VAL A 89 -2.64 6.64 -21.83
C VAL A 89 -1.44 5.74 -22.17
N LEU A 90 -0.98 4.93 -21.21
CA LEU A 90 0.08 3.93 -21.45
C LEU A 90 -0.31 2.95 -22.55
N TRP A 91 -1.58 2.55 -22.63
CA TRP A 91 -2.07 1.66 -23.66
C TRP A 91 -1.99 2.29 -25.05
N ILE A 92 -2.54 3.50 -25.22
CA ILE A 92 -2.46 4.20 -26.51
C ILE A 92 -1.00 4.42 -26.93
N LEU A 93 -0.13 4.80 -25.99
CA LEU A 93 1.29 5.00 -26.25
C LEU A 93 1.98 3.70 -26.71
N THR A 94 1.77 2.60 -25.98
CA THR A 94 2.41 1.32 -26.29
C THR A 94 1.92 0.75 -27.62
N ASP A 95 0.63 0.93 -27.95
CA ASP A 95 0.07 0.49 -29.23
C ASP A 95 0.60 1.35 -30.40
N ALA A 96 0.72 2.67 -30.20
CA ALA A 96 1.33 3.57 -31.18
C ALA A 96 2.82 3.27 -31.44
N ILE A 97 3.57 2.89 -30.39
CA ILE A 97 5.00 2.52 -30.50
C ILE A 97 5.21 1.23 -31.29
N HIS A 98 4.29 0.26 -31.20
CA HIS A 98 4.38 -1.04 -31.87
C HIS A 98 3.53 -1.13 -33.15
N TYR A 99 3.02 0.00 -33.63
CA TYR A 99 2.24 0.08 -34.85
C TYR A 99 3.08 -0.35 -36.07
N GLY A 100 2.71 -1.47 -36.72
CA GLY A 100 3.36 -1.99 -37.93
C GLY A 100 4.31 -3.18 -37.74
N GLU A 101 4.61 -3.62 -36.50
CA GLU A 101 5.39 -4.84 -36.23
C GLU A 101 4.44 -6.03 -35.95
N SER A 102 4.19 -6.87 -36.96
CA SER A 102 3.21 -7.97 -36.90
C SER A 102 3.58 -9.15 -35.98
N GLU A 103 4.83 -9.26 -35.52
CA GLU A 103 5.33 -10.46 -34.81
C GLU A 103 5.33 -10.39 -33.28
N ARG A 104 5.03 -9.24 -32.64
CA ARG A 104 5.11 -9.09 -31.17
C ARG A 104 3.75 -8.93 -30.49
N GLN A 105 2.79 -9.79 -30.85
CA GLN A 105 1.46 -9.82 -30.22
C GLN A 105 1.49 -10.14 -28.70
N GLN A 106 2.60 -10.67 -28.17
CA GLN A 106 2.78 -10.97 -26.74
C GLN A 106 3.11 -9.74 -25.87
N LEU A 107 3.32 -8.56 -26.46
CA LEU A 107 3.54 -7.30 -25.74
C LEU A 107 2.30 -6.41 -25.69
N LYS A 108 1.15 -6.89 -26.20
CA LYS A 108 -0.09 -6.13 -26.20
C LYS A 108 -0.71 -6.14 -24.80
N VAL A 109 -1.09 -4.95 -24.35
CA VAL A 109 -1.71 -4.63 -23.05
C VAL A 109 -2.86 -5.57 -22.62
N PRO A 110 -3.67 -6.21 -23.50
CA PRO A 110 -4.66 -7.18 -23.05
C PRO A 110 -4.09 -8.35 -22.24
N GLN A 111 -2.84 -8.79 -22.48
CA GLN A 111 -2.19 -9.84 -21.66
C GLN A 111 -1.64 -9.31 -20.32
N ALA A 112 -1.30 -8.02 -20.23
CA ALA A 112 -0.94 -7.37 -18.96
C ALA A 112 -2.19 -7.06 -18.12
N LEU A 113 -3.29 -6.67 -18.76
CA LEU A 113 -4.61 -6.46 -18.17
C LEU A 113 -5.33 -7.77 -17.78
N SER A 114 -5.11 -8.88 -18.50
CA SER A 114 -5.69 -10.17 -18.09
C SER A 114 -5.03 -10.76 -16.84
N ARG A 115 -4.03 -10.08 -16.28
CA ARG A 115 -3.48 -10.36 -14.94
C ARG A 115 -4.03 -9.38 -13.89
N ILE A 116 -5.23 -8.85 -14.07
CA ILE A 116 -5.97 -8.32 -12.93
C ILE A 116 -6.14 -9.49 -11.96
N ASP A 117 -5.58 -9.34 -10.76
CA ASP A 117 -5.69 -10.31 -9.68
C ASP A 117 -7.12 -10.33 -9.13
N THR A 118 -8.03 -10.92 -9.91
CA THR A 118 -9.44 -11.07 -9.53
C THR A 118 -9.58 -11.85 -8.23
N GLN A 119 -8.63 -12.76 -7.96
CA GLN A 119 -8.59 -13.51 -6.71
C GLN A 119 -8.31 -12.58 -5.52
N GLY A 120 -7.30 -11.71 -5.62
CA GLY A 120 -7.01 -10.69 -4.61
C GLY A 120 -8.17 -9.72 -4.37
N VAL A 121 -8.83 -9.24 -5.44
CA VAL A 121 -9.99 -8.35 -5.32
C VAL A 121 -11.16 -9.04 -4.60
N LEU A 122 -11.48 -10.29 -4.96
CA LEU A 122 -12.54 -11.06 -4.32
C LEU A 122 -12.21 -11.41 -2.87
N PHE A 123 -10.93 -11.65 -2.56
CA PHE A 123 -10.45 -11.85 -1.19
C PHE A 123 -10.70 -10.61 -0.31
N PHE A 124 -10.25 -9.43 -0.75
CA PHE A 124 -10.50 -8.20 -0.01
C PHE A 124 -11.99 -7.86 0.09
N LEU A 125 -12.76 -8.08 -0.97
CA LEU A 125 -14.21 -7.92 -0.95
C LEU A 125 -14.86 -8.80 0.13
N GLY A 126 -14.51 -10.09 0.18
CA GLY A 126 -15.03 -11.02 1.19
C GLY A 126 -14.71 -10.59 2.61
N ILE A 127 -13.49 -10.10 2.84
CA ILE A 127 -13.08 -9.59 4.16
C ILE A 127 -13.86 -8.33 4.53
N LEU A 128 -13.93 -7.34 3.65
CA LEU A 128 -14.63 -6.09 3.94
C LEU A 128 -16.12 -6.33 4.20
N LEU A 129 -16.76 -7.25 3.47
CA LEU A 129 -18.14 -7.67 3.72
C LEU A 129 -18.30 -8.35 5.09
N SER A 130 -17.34 -9.21 5.47
CA SER A 130 -17.35 -9.88 6.77
C SER A 130 -17.18 -8.88 7.92
N VAL A 131 -16.23 -7.95 7.81
CA VAL A 131 -16.01 -6.87 8.78
C VAL A 131 -17.25 -5.98 8.88
N SER A 132 -17.85 -5.60 7.75
CA SER A 132 -19.09 -4.80 7.73
C SER A 132 -20.26 -5.53 8.41
N SER A 133 -20.35 -6.85 8.24
CA SER A 133 -21.37 -7.67 8.93
C SER A 133 -21.14 -7.69 10.44
N LEU A 134 -19.89 -7.86 10.89
CA LEU A 134 -19.53 -7.81 12.31
C LEU A 134 -19.77 -6.42 12.93
N GLU A 135 -19.51 -5.35 12.18
CA GLU A 135 -19.82 -3.97 12.56
C GLU A 135 -21.33 -3.78 12.72
N SER A 136 -22.11 -4.18 11.71
CA SER A 136 -23.57 -4.06 11.72
C SER A 136 -24.22 -4.93 12.78
N ALA A 137 -23.60 -6.04 13.17
CA ALA A 137 -24.04 -6.89 14.28
C ALA A 137 -23.67 -6.32 15.66
N GLY A 138 -22.86 -5.25 15.72
CA GLY A 138 -22.41 -4.64 16.97
C GLY A 138 -21.23 -5.34 17.66
N ILE A 139 -20.75 -6.45 17.11
CA ILE A 139 -19.68 -7.28 17.71
C ILE A 139 -18.38 -6.48 17.82
N LEU A 140 -18.04 -5.69 16.79
CA LEU A 140 -16.83 -4.84 16.85
C LEU A 140 -16.89 -3.83 18.00
N ARG A 141 -18.09 -3.30 18.30
CA ARG A 141 -18.28 -2.35 19.40
C ARG A 141 -18.15 -3.05 20.76
N GLU A 142 -18.65 -4.28 20.89
CA GLU A 142 -18.46 -5.08 22.10
C GLU A 142 -16.99 -5.39 22.36
N ILE A 143 -16.23 -5.74 21.32
CA ILE A 143 -14.79 -5.97 21.43
C ILE A 143 -14.06 -4.69 21.85
N ALA A 144 -14.42 -3.54 21.26
CA ALA A 144 -13.84 -2.25 21.65
C ALA A 144 -14.08 -1.96 23.14
N ASN A 145 -15.34 -2.06 23.60
CA ASN A 145 -15.69 -1.85 25.00
C ASN A 145 -14.97 -2.84 25.94
N TYR A 146 -14.81 -4.09 25.52
CA TYR A 146 -14.08 -5.10 26.29
C TYR A 146 -12.59 -4.74 26.44
N LEU A 147 -11.96 -4.27 25.36
CA LEU A 147 -10.56 -3.82 25.38
C LEU A 147 -10.40 -2.58 26.26
N ASP A 148 -11.28 -1.59 26.11
CA ASP A 148 -11.25 -0.36 26.92
C ASP A 148 -11.44 -0.63 28.42
N ALA A 149 -12.23 -1.66 28.77
CA ALA A 149 -12.46 -2.05 30.16
C ALA A 149 -11.29 -2.80 30.80
N HIS A 150 -10.47 -3.51 30.01
CA HIS A 150 -9.38 -4.36 30.52
C HIS A 150 -7.99 -3.79 30.29
N ILE A 151 -7.83 -2.88 29.33
CA ILE A 151 -6.56 -2.28 28.96
C ILE A 151 -6.62 -0.77 29.25
N PRO A 152 -5.93 -0.28 30.29
CA PRO A 152 -6.03 1.10 30.72
C PRO A 152 -5.29 2.10 29.82
N ASN A 153 -4.44 1.63 28.89
CA ASN A 153 -3.65 2.49 28.00
C ASN A 153 -3.99 2.23 26.53
N MET A 154 -4.44 3.27 25.82
CA MET A 154 -4.76 3.22 24.40
C MET A 154 -3.55 2.89 23.51
N GLU A 155 -2.34 3.29 23.90
CA GLU A 155 -1.10 2.92 23.19
C GLU A 155 -0.88 1.40 23.22
N LEU A 156 -1.26 0.74 24.32
CA LEU A 156 -1.19 -0.72 24.43
C LEU A 156 -2.25 -1.40 23.55
N ILE A 157 -3.44 -0.81 23.42
CA ILE A 157 -4.46 -1.29 22.49
C ILE A 157 -3.97 -1.15 21.04
N ALA A 158 -3.50 0.03 20.65
CA ALA A 158 -3.00 0.30 19.30
C ALA A 158 -1.77 -0.55 18.95
N SER A 159 -0.83 -0.73 19.87
CA SER A 159 0.32 -1.63 19.65
C SER A 159 -0.08 -3.10 19.61
N ALA A 160 -1.03 -3.55 20.43
CA ALA A 160 -1.56 -4.92 20.34
C ALA A 160 -2.26 -5.16 18.99
N ILE A 161 -3.04 -4.20 18.51
CA ILE A 161 -3.62 -4.21 17.16
C ILE A 161 -2.48 -4.27 16.13
N GLY A 162 -1.44 -3.44 16.27
CA GLY A 162 -0.27 -3.48 15.38
C GLY A 162 0.39 -4.87 15.32
N VAL A 163 0.64 -5.50 16.47
CA VAL A 163 1.22 -6.86 16.52
C VAL A 163 0.31 -7.89 15.85
N VAL A 164 -1.00 -7.81 16.04
CA VAL A 164 -1.95 -8.69 15.35
C VAL A 164 -1.96 -8.41 13.84
N SER A 165 -1.78 -7.15 13.43
CA SER A 165 -1.67 -6.72 12.03
C SER A 165 -0.51 -7.40 11.33
N ALA A 166 0.63 -7.50 12.02
CA ALA A 166 1.84 -8.13 11.54
C ALA A 166 1.68 -9.61 11.18
N ILE A 167 0.72 -10.29 11.83
CA ILE A 167 0.51 -11.73 11.69
C ILE A 167 -0.55 -12.04 10.63
N ILE A 168 -1.64 -11.24 10.58
CA ILE A 168 -2.81 -11.53 9.74
C ILE A 168 -2.70 -10.80 8.40
N ASP A 169 -3.05 -9.51 8.39
CA ASP A 169 -2.94 -8.59 7.25
C ASP A 169 -3.31 -7.17 7.75
N ASN A 170 -2.72 -6.16 7.13
CA ASN A 170 -2.89 -4.75 7.52
C ASN A 170 -4.25 -4.19 7.07
N VAL A 171 -4.71 -4.55 5.86
CA VAL A 171 -5.96 -3.98 5.31
C VAL A 171 -7.20 -4.41 6.12
N PRO A 172 -7.40 -5.71 6.43
CA PRO A 172 -8.52 -6.19 7.23
C PRO A 172 -8.55 -5.60 8.63
N LEU A 173 -7.39 -5.53 9.28
CA LEU A 173 -7.32 -5.12 10.67
C LEU A 173 -7.54 -3.62 10.83
N VAL A 174 -7.04 -2.81 9.88
CA VAL A 174 -7.38 -1.38 9.83
C VAL A 174 -8.88 -1.20 9.62
N ALA A 175 -9.50 -1.96 8.71
CA ALA A 175 -10.95 -1.89 8.48
C ALA A 175 -11.75 -2.25 9.75
N ALA A 176 -11.35 -3.31 10.46
CA ALA A 176 -11.97 -3.70 11.73
C ALA A 176 -11.77 -2.61 12.81
N THR A 177 -10.56 -2.05 12.93
CA THR A 177 -10.24 -0.99 13.90
C THR A 177 -11.06 0.27 13.66
N MET A 178 -11.29 0.64 12.38
CA MET A 178 -12.17 1.74 12.01
C MET A 178 -13.64 1.48 12.36
N GLY A 179 -14.10 0.21 12.36
CA GLY A 179 -15.44 -0.17 12.82
C GLY A 179 -15.57 -0.28 14.34
N MET A 180 -14.45 -0.51 15.05
CA MET A 180 -14.38 -0.56 16.51
C MET A 180 -14.41 0.83 17.14
N TYR A 181 -13.63 1.77 16.57
CA TYR A 181 -13.44 3.11 17.11
C TYR A 181 -13.80 4.19 16.07
N ASP A 182 -14.62 5.13 16.47
CA ASP A 182 -15.05 6.23 15.61
C ASP A 182 -14.34 7.55 15.93
N LEU A 183 -14.61 8.57 15.11
CA LEU A 183 -14.05 9.92 15.27
C LEU A 183 -14.57 10.67 16.51
N THR A 184 -15.62 10.16 17.16
CA THR A 184 -16.15 10.73 18.39
C THR A 184 -15.41 10.19 19.61
N SER A 185 -14.98 8.93 19.56
CA SER A 185 -14.07 8.32 20.54
C SER A 185 -12.65 8.86 20.42
N PHE A 186 -12.13 8.97 19.19
CA PHE A 186 -10.79 9.48 18.92
C PHE A 186 -10.83 10.59 17.90
N PRO A 187 -10.49 11.83 18.29
CA PRO A 187 -10.46 12.93 17.35
C PRO A 187 -9.47 12.63 16.23
N ARG A 188 -9.72 13.25 15.10
CA ARG A 188 -8.81 13.25 13.96
C ARG A 188 -7.38 13.60 14.43
N ASP A 189 -6.40 12.90 13.88
CA ASP A 189 -4.97 13.08 14.13
C ASP A 189 -4.53 12.78 15.57
N SER A 190 -5.34 12.03 16.33
CA SER A 190 -4.93 11.50 17.63
C SER A 190 -3.75 10.53 17.52
N GLU A 191 -2.98 10.41 18.61
CA GLU A 191 -1.86 9.46 18.71
C GLU A 191 -2.30 8.02 18.40
N PHE A 192 -3.53 7.65 18.77
CA PHE A 192 -4.11 6.35 18.42
C PHE A 192 -4.16 6.15 16.90
N TRP A 193 -4.69 7.12 16.15
CA TRP A 193 -4.78 7.00 14.69
C TRP A 193 -3.40 7.05 14.02
N GLN A 194 -2.46 7.85 14.54
CA GLN A 194 -1.09 7.88 14.04
C GLN A 194 -0.36 6.55 14.30
N LEU A 195 -0.56 5.93 15.47
CA LEU A 195 0.05 4.65 15.81
C LEU A 195 -0.54 3.48 15.02
N VAL A 196 -1.87 3.46 14.84
CA VAL A 196 -2.53 2.50 13.95
C VAL A 196 -2.06 2.68 12.51
N ALA A 197 -1.93 3.92 12.02
CA ALA A 197 -1.41 4.20 10.69
C ALA A 197 0.06 3.77 10.53
N PHE A 198 0.87 3.98 11.58
CA PHE A 198 2.26 3.55 11.62
C PHE A 198 2.37 2.03 11.53
N CYS A 199 1.73 1.29 12.45
CA CYS A 199 1.76 -0.17 12.46
C CYS A 199 1.19 -0.77 11.17
N ALA A 200 0.08 -0.24 10.65
CA ALA A 200 -0.48 -0.71 9.38
C ALA A 200 0.45 -0.43 8.19
N GLY A 201 1.20 0.67 8.24
CA GLY A 201 2.17 1.05 7.21
C GLY A 201 3.48 0.25 7.27
N THR A 202 3.93 -0.12 8.46
CA THR A 202 5.16 -0.90 8.68
C THR A 202 4.94 -2.42 8.65
N GLY A 203 3.69 -2.87 8.75
CA GLY A 203 3.35 -4.29 8.85
C GLY A 203 3.48 -4.84 10.26
N GLY A 204 3.14 -4.03 11.27
CA GLY A 204 3.34 -4.30 12.69
C GLY A 204 4.32 -3.35 13.32
#